data_AF-A0A655BXX7-F1
#
_entry.id   AF-A0A655BXX7-F1
#
_cell.length_a   1.000
_cell.length_b   1.000
_cell.length_c   1.000
_cell.angle_alpha   90.00
_cell.angle_beta   90.00
_cell.angle_gamma   90.00
#
_symmetry.space_group_name_H-M   'P 1'
#
loop_
_entity.id
_entity.type
_entity.pdbx_description
1 polymer ?
#
loop_
_entity_poly.entity_id
_entity_poly.type
_entity_poly.pdbx_seq_one_letter_code
_entity_poly.pdbx_strand_id
1 'polypeptide(L)' 'MLGKQAFEQGFSQRGIAWGKQKIAIGATMVWVLPNPSGLNRIKTEKLVEAYRELDQALIMRGL' A
#
# COMPACT_ATOMS: atom_id res chain seq x y z
N MET A 1 -2.69 -2.97 -2.95
CA MET A 1 -2.99 -4.14 -2.08
C MET A 1 -3.30 -3.66 -0.68
N LEU A 2 -4.39 -4.12 -0.08
CA LEU A 2 -4.90 -3.63 1.22
C LEU A 2 -4.57 -4.63 2.33
N GLY A 3 -3.38 -4.51 2.91
CA GLY A 3 -2.85 -5.37 3.96
C GLY A 3 -1.57 -6.11 3.55
N LYS A 4 -0.63 -6.23 4.50
CA LYS A 4 0.64 -6.93 4.28
C LYS A 4 0.46 -8.40 3.95
N GLN A 5 -0.32 -9.12 4.74
CA GLN A 5 -0.52 -10.56 4.54
C GLN A 5 -1.14 -10.89 3.18
N ALA A 6 -2.12 -10.09 2.73
CA ALA A 6 -2.72 -10.26 1.41
C ALA A 6 -1.68 -10.12 0.30
N PHE A 7 -0.74 -9.18 0.44
CA PHE A 7 0.36 -9.03 -0.50
C PHE A 7 1.38 -10.17 -0.41
N GLU A 8 1.83 -10.52 0.80
CA GLU A 8 2.80 -11.60 1.03
C GLU A 8 2.32 -12.93 0.46
N GLN A 9 1.04 -13.28 0.68
CA GLN A 9 0.45 -14.50 0.13
C GLN A 9 0.25 -14.40 -1.38
N GLY A 10 -0.36 -13.32 -1.87
CA GLY A 10 -0.69 -13.16 -3.29
C GLY A 10 0.53 -13.05 -4.21
N PHE A 11 1.66 -12.54 -3.69
CA PHE A 11 2.90 -12.36 -4.45
C PHE A 11 4.06 -13.25 -3.97
N SER A 12 3.81 -14.17 -3.03
CA SER A 12 4.83 -15.07 -2.44
C SER A 12 6.07 -14.32 -1.94
N GLN A 13 5.87 -13.18 -1.29
CA GLN A 13 6.93 -12.38 -0.65
C GLN A 13 6.83 -12.46 0.87
N ARG A 14 7.92 -12.14 1.57
CA ARG A 14 7.96 -12.10 3.04
C ARG A 14 8.69 -10.87 3.52
N GLY A 15 8.32 -10.37 4.70
CA GLY A 15 9.03 -9.29 5.37
C GLY A 15 8.87 -7.95 4.67
N ILE A 16 7.74 -7.75 3.99
CA ILE A 16 7.52 -6.58 3.14
C ILE A 16 7.20 -5.33 3.97
N ALA A 17 7.63 -4.17 3.48
CA ALA A 17 7.36 -2.87 4.07
C ALA A 17 5.97 -2.35 3.66
N TRP A 18 5.40 -1.44 4.46
CA TRP A 18 4.25 -0.65 4.03
C TRP A 18 4.67 0.35 2.93
N GLY A 19 3.71 0.81 2.12
CA GLY A 19 3.94 1.80 1.07
C GLY A 19 4.31 1.18 -0.28
N LYS A 20 5.07 1.94 -1.07
CA LYS A 20 5.50 1.55 -2.42
C LYS A 20 6.41 0.33 -2.39
N GLN A 21 6.11 -0.66 -3.23
CA GLN A 21 6.93 -1.85 -3.39
C GLN A 21 7.94 -1.68 -4.52
N LYS A 22 9.05 -2.42 -4.43
CA LYS A 22 10.05 -2.49 -5.51
C LYS A 22 9.51 -3.19 -6.75
N ILE A 23 8.57 -4.12 -6.56
CA ILE A 23 7.94 -4.81 -7.68
C ILE A 23 6.94 -3.90 -8.40
N ALA A 24 6.81 -4.12 -9.70
CA ALA A 24 5.84 -3.48 -10.57
C ALA A 24 5.21 -4.55 -11.47
N ILE A 25 4.02 -4.27 -11.99
CA ILE A 25 3.36 -5.10 -13.01
C ILE A 25 3.36 -4.27 -14.30
N GLY A 26 4.33 -4.53 -15.19
CA GLY A 26 4.58 -3.64 -16.33
C GLY A 26 4.88 -2.21 -15.86
N ALA A 27 4.13 -1.23 -16.37
CA ALA A 27 4.23 0.16 -15.95
C ALA A 27 3.50 0.48 -14.62
N THR A 28 2.67 -0.45 -14.13
CA THR A 28 1.83 -0.23 -12.94
C THR A 28 2.63 -0.40 -11.65
N MET A 29 2.63 0.64 -10.82
CA MET A 29 3.24 0.58 -9.49
C MET A 29 2.41 -0.29 -8.54
N VAL A 30 3.10 -1.01 -7.66
CA VAL A 30 2.45 -1.78 -6.60
C VAL A 30 2.66 -1.09 -5.26
N TRP A 31 1.56 -0.92 -4.53
CA TRP A 31 1.54 -0.35 -3.18
C TRP A 31 0.86 -1.31 -2.21
N VAL A 32 1.38 -1.37 -0.99
CA VAL A 32 0.79 -2.10 0.13
C VAL A 32 0.37 -1.09 1.18
N LEU A 33 -0.94 -0.95 1.36
CA LEU A 33 -1.56 0.01 2.27
C LEU A 33 -2.32 -0.71 3.38
N PRO A 34 -2.48 -0.09 4.57
CA PRO A 34 -3.29 -0.65 5.64
C PRO A 34 -4.74 -0.86 5.18
N ASN A 35 -5.36 -1.96 5.61
CA ASN A 35 -6.76 -2.28 5.28
C ASN A 35 -7.71 -1.31 6.03
N PRO A 36 -8.64 -0.61 5.35
CA PRO A 36 -9.52 0.37 5.98
C PRO A 36 -10.72 -0.24 6.73
N SER A 37 -10.88 -1.57 6.73
CA SER A 37 -11.94 -2.25 7.50
C SER A 37 -11.94 -1.81 8.97
N GLY A 38 -13.11 -1.54 9.54
CA GLY A 38 -13.26 -1.21 10.97
C GLY A 38 -12.89 -2.35 11.94
N LEU A 39 -12.68 -3.57 11.44
CA LEU A 39 -12.09 -4.67 12.22
C LEU A 39 -10.59 -4.45 12.48
N ASN A 40 -9.94 -3.65 11.65
CA ASN A 40 -8.54 -3.28 11.81
C ASN A 40 -8.43 -2.16 12.85
N ARG A 41 -7.56 -2.32 13.85
CA ARG A 41 -7.39 -1.36 14.96
C ARG A 41 -6.45 -0.19 14.62
N ILE A 42 -6.27 0.10 13.33
CA ILE A 42 -5.44 1.23 12.89
C ILE A 42 -6.25 2.51 13.05
N LYS A 43 -5.63 3.52 13.67
CA LYS A 43 -6.23 4.84 13.82
C LYS A 43 -6.48 5.49 12.45
N THR A 44 -7.59 6.19 12.31
CA THR A 44 -7.99 6.85 11.06
C THR A 44 -6.89 7.77 10.52
N GLU A 45 -6.18 8.49 11.39
CA GLU A 45 -5.09 9.38 11.00
C GLU A 45 -3.96 8.61 10.28
N LYS A 46 -3.65 7.39 10.73
CA LYS A 46 -2.63 6.54 10.09
C LYS A 46 -3.09 5.94 8.77
N LEU A 47 -4.40 5.68 8.62
CA LEU A 47 -4.96 5.33 7.31
C LEU A 47 -4.80 6.53 6.35
N VAL A 48 -5.21 7.72 6.78
CA VAL A 48 -5.13 8.94 5.96
C VAL A 48 -3.69 9.25 5.56
N GLU A 49 -2.73 9.16 6.48
CA GLU A 49 -1.30 9.35 6.17
C GLU A 49 -0.83 8.39 5.07
N ALA A 50 -1.11 7.09 5.19
CA ALA A 50 -0.65 6.09 4.23
C ALA A 50 -1.27 6.26 2.84
N TYR A 51 -2.55 6.64 2.77
CA TYR A 51 -3.23 6.87 1.49
C TYR A 51 -2.82 8.21 0.87
N ARG A 52 -2.51 9.23 1.67
CA ARG A 52 -1.98 10.51 1.18
C ARG A 52 -0.61 10.35 0.54
N GLU A 53 0.25 9.50 1.09
CA GLU A 53 1.56 9.20 0.48
C GLU A 53 1.41 8.63 -0.93
N LEU A 54 0.45 7.72 -1.13
CA LEU A 54 0.12 7.19 -2.46
C LEU A 54 -0.34 8.31 -3.40
N ASP A 55 -1.30 9.13 -2.96
CA ASP A 55 -1.85 10.24 -3.77
C ASP A 55 -0.77 11.21 -4.23
N GLN A 56 0.07 11.67 -3.31
CA GLN A 56 1.19 12.56 -3.61
C GLN A 56 2.20 11.93 -4.57
N ALA A 57 2.50 10.64 -4.41
CA ALA A 57 3.42 9.93 -5.29
C ALA A 57 2.87 9.75 -6.71
N LEU A 58 1.55 9.69 -6.89
CA LEU A 58 0.90 9.66 -8.21
C LEU A 58 0.95 11.03 -8.89
N ILE A 59 0.62 12.11 -8.15
CA ILE A 59 0.69 13.49 -8.63
C ILE A 59 2.12 13.83 -9.10
N MET A 60 3.15 13.49 -8.31
CA MET A 60 4.54 13.70 -8.69
C MET A 60 4.95 12.96 -9.97
N ARG A 61 4.19 11.93 -10.36
CA ARG A 61 4.43 11.15 -11.57
C ARG A 61 3.71 11.71 -12.81
N GLY A 62 2.97 12.81 -12.66
CA GLY A 62 2.19 13.42 -13.73
C GLY A 62 0.94 12.62 -14.11
N LEU A 63 0.44 11.80 -13.19
CA LEU A 63 -0.83 11.05 -13.31
C LEU A 63 -1.94 11.79 -12.58
#